data_AF-A0A966C400-F1
#
_entry.id   AF-A0A966C400-F1
#
_cell.length_a   1.000
_cell.length_b   1.000
_cell.length_c   1.000
_cell.angle_alpha   90.00
_cell.angle_beta   90.00
_cell.angle_gamma   90.00
#
_symmetry.space_group_name_H-M   'P 1'
#
loop_
_entity.id
_entity.type
_entity.pdbx_description
1 polymer ?
#
loop_
_entity_poly.entity_id
_entity_poly.type
_entity_poly.pdbx_seq_one_letter_code
_entity_poly.pdbx_strand_id
1 'polypeptide(L)'
;MQKTYEGVLMVRGKGTGFVTIPDQEEDVVIERPALGFALDGDTVEIELLKNTTGKRQEGKVVRVINRSFRELIGTVKERTIAGKVQYYFNPDNYRIHIRPLLPTATANDLNMKVAIELGSWKDAQLEPLANIIETLGRTGDHETEMQAIIRSGGFTKDFPESVQKAAHTLYTNRKQIFADALKDVKRRDVRSVTTMTIDPADAKDFDDALSVSILPSGNIEVGIHIADVSHYVTNDGDLDKEARERSTSVYLVDRVIPMLPEVLSNDLCSLRPHEDRLTFSAIF
;
A
#
# COMPACT_ATOMS: atom_id res chain seq x y z
N MET A 1 -17.73 35.81 2.83
CA MET A 1 -17.63 34.34 2.71
C MET A 1 -17.03 33.82 3.99
N GLN A 2 -17.53 32.70 4.51
CA GLN A 2 -16.94 32.05 5.68
C GLN A 2 -15.62 31.41 5.25
N LYS A 3 -14.59 31.48 6.10
CA LYS A 3 -13.25 30.95 5.78
C LYS A 3 -13.30 29.42 5.75
N THR A 4 -12.78 28.82 4.68
CA THR A 4 -12.67 27.37 4.52
C THR A 4 -11.22 26.91 4.67
N TYR A 5 -11.04 25.61 4.92
CA TYR A 5 -9.76 24.96 5.12
C TYR A 5 -9.73 23.62 4.40
N GLU A 6 -8.57 23.24 3.88
CA GLU A 6 -8.35 21.97 3.21
C GLU A 6 -7.56 21.01 4.11
N GLY A 7 -7.92 19.74 4.09
CA GLY A 7 -7.19 18.69 4.80
C GLY A 7 -7.67 17.28 4.44
N VAL A 8 -6.95 16.28 4.93
CA VAL A 8 -7.31 14.86 4.76
C VAL A 8 -8.26 14.44 5.87
N LEU A 9 -9.41 13.86 5.50
CA LEU A 9 -10.39 13.36 6.43
C LEU A 9 -10.00 11.99 6.98
N MET A 10 -9.90 11.87 8.30
CA MET A 10 -9.82 10.58 8.98
C MET A 10 -11.15 10.28 9.67
N VAL A 11 -11.80 9.18 9.33
CA VAL A 11 -13.05 8.76 9.98
C VAL A 11 -12.76 7.68 11.02
N ARG A 12 -13.30 7.82 12.23
CA ARG A 12 -13.21 6.81 13.29
C ARG A 12 -14.59 6.32 13.72
N GLY A 13 -14.59 5.11 14.27
CA GLY A 13 -15.81 4.49 14.82
C GLY A 13 -16.93 4.41 13.79
N LYS A 14 -18.12 4.86 14.15
CA LYS A 14 -19.32 4.80 13.30
C LYS A 14 -19.55 6.05 12.44
N GLY A 15 -18.55 6.91 12.26
CA GLY A 15 -18.64 8.09 11.39
C GLY A 15 -18.29 9.44 12.03
N THR A 16 -17.40 9.48 13.01
CA THR A 16 -16.84 10.78 13.47
C THR A 16 -15.59 11.07 12.66
N GLY A 17 -15.56 12.22 11.99
CA GLY A 17 -14.45 12.69 11.19
C GLY A 17 -13.48 13.56 11.98
N PHE A 18 -12.22 13.55 11.55
CA PHE A 18 -11.15 14.40 12.06
C PHE A 18 -10.39 14.95 10.86
N VAL A 19 -10.15 16.25 10.84
CA VAL A 19 -9.35 16.92 9.81
C VAL A 19 -8.30 17.77 10.49
N THR A 20 -7.04 17.48 10.19
CA THR A 20 -5.90 18.30 10.62
C THR A 20 -5.79 19.51 9.69
N ILE A 21 -5.67 20.71 10.27
CA ILE A 21 -5.46 21.96 9.54
C ILE A 21 -4.07 22.49 9.90
N PRO A 22 -3.31 23.07 8.94
CA PRO A 22 -2.11 23.82 9.25
C PRO A 22 -2.38 24.88 10.33
N ASP A 23 -1.43 25.06 11.26
CA ASP A 23 -1.47 26.04 12.36
C ASP A 23 -2.50 25.76 13.48
N GLN A 24 -3.09 24.55 13.54
CA GLN A 24 -3.88 24.08 14.68
C GLN A 24 -3.20 22.89 15.37
N GLU A 25 -3.11 22.91 16.70
CA GLU A 25 -2.56 21.78 17.47
C GLU A 25 -3.53 20.60 17.58
N GLU A 26 -4.84 20.87 17.58
CA GLU A 26 -5.88 19.85 17.66
C GLU A 26 -6.63 19.69 16.34
N ASP A 27 -7.02 18.45 16.03
CA ASP A 27 -7.85 18.16 14.87
C ASP A 27 -9.25 18.76 15.01
N VAL A 28 -9.79 19.24 13.89
CA VAL A 28 -11.18 19.65 13.79
C VAL A 28 -12.07 18.42 13.72
N VAL A 29 -13.05 18.35 14.62
CA VAL A 29 -14.01 17.26 14.68
C VAL A 29 -15.16 17.53 13.71
N ILE A 30 -15.55 16.51 12.95
CA ILE A 30 -16.69 16.56 12.04
C ILE A 30 -17.69 15.49 12.45
N GLU A 31 -18.84 15.92 12.94
CA GLU A 31 -19.92 15.01 13.29
C GLU A 31 -20.49 14.32 12.05
N ARG A 32 -21.03 13.11 12.23
CA ARG A 32 -21.49 12.27 11.11
C ARG A 32 -22.42 12.99 10.12
N PRO A 33 -23.45 13.75 10.56
CA PRO A 33 -24.32 14.47 9.63
C PRO A 33 -23.61 15.58 8.84
N ALA A 34 -22.47 16.07 9.35
CA ALA A 34 -21.66 17.13 8.79
C ALA A 34 -20.52 16.62 7.88
N LEU A 35 -20.35 15.29 7.75
CA LEU A 35 -19.42 14.69 6.77
C LEU A 35 -19.88 14.88 5.33
N GLY A 36 -21.18 15.10 5.10
CA GLY A 36 -21.74 15.25 3.77
C GLY A 36 -21.45 14.01 2.91
N PHE A 37 -20.85 14.23 1.74
CA PHE A 37 -20.48 13.17 0.81
C PHE A 37 -19.06 12.59 1.05
N ALA A 38 -18.33 13.08 2.05
CA ALA A 38 -16.95 12.67 2.26
C ALA A 38 -16.84 11.29 2.90
N LEU A 39 -15.76 10.58 2.57
CA LEU A 39 -15.43 9.28 3.12
C LEU A 39 -13.99 9.29 3.65
N ASP A 40 -13.63 8.24 4.39
CA ASP A 40 -12.31 8.12 5.00
C ASP A 40 -11.18 8.25 3.97
N GLY A 41 -10.18 9.06 4.29
CA GLY A 41 -9.03 9.37 3.44
C GLY A 41 -9.26 10.47 2.39
N ASP A 42 -10.51 10.89 2.14
CA ASP A 42 -10.78 11.95 1.15
C ASP A 42 -10.06 13.26 1.52
N THR A 43 -9.56 13.97 0.51
CA THR A 43 -9.18 15.37 0.66
C THR A 43 -10.44 16.22 0.62
N VAL A 44 -10.70 16.98 1.68
CA VAL A 44 -11.94 17.72 1.87
C VAL A 44 -11.69 19.21 2.11
N GLU A 45 -12.64 20.02 1.67
CA GLU A 45 -12.76 21.41 2.12
C GLU A 45 -13.77 21.47 3.27
N ILE A 46 -13.40 22.11 4.37
CA ILE A 46 -14.24 22.23 5.57
C ILE A 46 -14.45 23.68 5.99
N GLU A 47 -15.56 23.93 6.68
CA GLU A 47 -15.89 25.20 7.30
C GLU A 47 -16.02 24.99 8.81
N LEU A 48 -15.40 25.86 9.62
CA LEU A 48 -15.49 25.80 11.07
C LEU A 48 -16.85 26.29 11.56
N LEU A 49 -17.45 25.56 12.49
CA LEU A 49 -18.68 25.95 13.16
C LEU A 49 -18.40 27.02 14.22
N LYS A 50 -19.31 27.99 14.34
CA LYS A 50 -19.18 29.12 15.29
C LYS A 50 -19.38 28.70 16.75
N ASN A 51 -20.20 27.67 16.96
CA ASN A 51 -20.49 27.11 18.27
C ASN A 51 -20.05 25.65 18.26
N THR A 52 -19.33 25.25 19.29
CA THR A 52 -18.94 23.87 19.54
C THR A 52 -19.66 23.38 20.78
N THR A 53 -20.07 22.12 20.78
CA THR A 53 -20.68 21.47 21.94
C THR A 53 -19.64 20.83 22.85
N GLY A 54 -18.44 20.58 22.33
CA GLY A 54 -17.30 20.01 23.05
C GLY A 54 -16.10 20.95 23.19
N LYS A 55 -14.99 20.38 23.72
CA LYS A 55 -13.71 21.09 23.89
C LYS A 55 -12.97 21.36 22.57
N ARG A 56 -13.16 20.50 21.58
CA ARG A 56 -12.50 20.59 20.27
C ARG A 56 -13.27 21.49 19.33
N GLN A 57 -12.55 22.11 18.39
CA GLN A 57 -13.17 22.83 17.29
C GLN A 57 -14.00 21.87 16.43
N GLU A 58 -15.25 22.25 16.14
CA GLU A 58 -16.13 21.48 15.24
C GLU A 58 -16.18 22.12 13.85
N GLY A 59 -16.40 21.30 12.83
CA GLY A 59 -16.50 21.72 11.43
C GLY A 59 -17.53 20.91 10.65
N LYS A 60 -17.79 21.36 9.43
CA LYS A 60 -18.58 20.62 8.43
C LYS A 60 -17.82 20.55 7.11
N VAL A 61 -17.99 19.44 6.40
CA VAL A 61 -17.48 19.31 5.04
C VAL A 61 -18.34 20.16 4.09
N VAL A 62 -17.68 21.00 3.30
CA VAL A 62 -18.31 21.81 2.25
C VAL A 62 -18.23 21.09 0.90
N ARG A 63 -17.07 20.50 0.58
CA ARG A 63 -16.90 19.70 -0.64
C ARG A 63 -15.82 18.62 -0.45
N VAL A 64 -15.93 17.56 -1.25
CA VAL A 64 -14.84 16.61 -1.48
C VAL A 64 -14.00 17.14 -2.64
N ILE A 65 -12.72 17.37 -2.41
CA ILE A 65 -11.76 17.87 -3.41
C ILE A 65 -11.20 16.69 -4.20
N ASN A 66 -10.73 15.66 -3.49
CA ASN A 66 -10.19 14.44 -4.10
C ASN A 66 -10.68 13.21 -3.34
N ARG A 67 -11.06 12.17 -4.09
CA ARG A 67 -11.47 10.87 -3.52
C ARG A 67 -10.25 10.01 -3.26
N SER A 68 -10.21 9.35 -2.09
CA SER A 68 -9.08 8.49 -1.72
C SER A 68 -9.11 7.11 -2.40
N PHE A 69 -10.27 6.66 -2.85
CA PHE A 69 -10.44 5.35 -3.48
C PHE A 69 -11.25 5.43 -4.78
N ARG A 70 -10.91 4.51 -5.71
CA ARG A 70 -11.64 4.31 -6.98
C ARG A 70 -12.76 3.27 -6.83
N GLU A 71 -12.51 2.24 -6.02
CA GLU A 71 -13.47 1.18 -5.71
C GLU A 71 -13.52 0.93 -4.21
N LEU A 72 -14.62 0.35 -3.74
CA LEU A 72 -14.77 -0.12 -2.37
C LEU A 72 -14.90 -1.64 -2.35
N ILE A 73 -14.20 -2.28 -1.42
CA ILE A 73 -14.26 -3.73 -1.22
C ILE A 73 -15.09 -4.08 0.02
N GLY A 74 -15.93 -5.11 -0.12
CA GLY A 74 -16.82 -5.53 0.93
C GLY A 74 -17.70 -6.70 0.51
N THR A 75 -18.71 -6.99 1.31
CA THR A 75 -19.60 -8.14 1.13
C THR A 75 -21.02 -7.68 0.82
N VAL A 76 -21.69 -8.36 -0.11
CA VAL A 76 -23.12 -8.15 -0.35
C VAL A 76 -23.94 -8.78 0.78
N LYS A 77 -24.82 -7.99 1.37
CA LYS A 77 -25.75 -8.39 2.43
C LYS A 77 -27.17 -8.02 2.03
N GLU A 78 -28.15 -8.66 2.67
CA GLU A 78 -29.56 -8.37 2.46
C GLU A 78 -30.20 -7.81 3.72
N ARG A 79 -31.28 -7.06 3.51
CA ARG A 79 -32.21 -6.64 4.56
C ARG A 79 -33.62 -6.55 3.98
N THR A 80 -34.62 -6.70 4.83
CA THR A 80 -36.02 -6.57 4.43
C THR A 80 -36.57 -5.24 4.92
N ILE A 81 -36.99 -4.37 4.00
CA ILE A 81 -37.64 -3.09 4.31
C ILE A 81 -39.02 -3.09 3.65
N ALA A 82 -40.06 -2.80 4.44
CA ALA A 82 -41.45 -2.77 3.97
C ALA A 82 -41.87 -4.03 3.17
N GLY A 83 -41.40 -5.21 3.61
CA GLY A 83 -41.69 -6.50 2.97
C GLY A 83 -40.93 -6.78 1.67
N LYS A 84 -39.99 -5.91 1.27
CA LYS A 84 -39.14 -6.10 0.08
C LYS A 84 -37.71 -6.37 0.51
N VAL A 85 -37.11 -7.42 -0.07
CA VAL A 85 -35.69 -7.71 0.08
C VAL A 85 -34.89 -6.67 -0.71
N GLN A 86 -33.88 -6.10 -0.04
CA GLN A 86 -32.92 -5.19 -0.64
C GLN A 86 -31.51 -5.68 -0.36
N TYR A 87 -30.67 -5.65 -1.38
CA TYR A 87 -29.25 -5.93 -1.24
C TYR A 87 -28.49 -4.62 -1.02
N TYR A 88 -27.51 -4.67 -0.13
CA TYR A 88 -26.63 -3.56 0.18
C TYR A 88 -25.20 -4.03 0.32
N PHE A 89 -24.28 -3.11 0.09
CA PHE A 89 -22.86 -3.32 0.27
C PHE A 89 -22.48 -3.09 1.73
N ASN A 90 -21.82 -4.08 2.34
CA ASN A 90 -21.19 -3.95 3.65
C ASN A 90 -19.67 -3.85 3.47
N PRO A 91 -19.06 -2.65 3.62
CA PRO A 91 -17.63 -2.44 3.46
C PRO A 91 -16.81 -3.26 4.46
N ASP A 92 -15.65 -3.73 4.02
CA ASP A 92 -14.64 -4.33 4.92
C ASP A 92 -13.96 -3.27 5.78
N ASN A 93 -13.64 -2.12 5.18
CA ASN A 93 -13.11 -0.99 5.92
C ASN A 93 -14.23 -0.38 6.78
N TYR A 94 -14.21 -0.69 8.09
CA TYR A 94 -15.19 -0.20 9.05
C TYR A 94 -15.26 1.33 9.18
N ARG A 95 -14.26 2.08 8.68
CA ARG A 95 -14.29 3.56 8.62
C ARG A 95 -15.22 4.08 7.53
N ILE A 96 -15.58 3.24 6.56
CA ILE A 96 -16.61 3.57 5.56
C ILE A 96 -17.99 3.46 6.21
N HIS A 97 -18.55 4.63 6.53
CA HIS A 97 -19.76 4.79 7.34
C HIS A 97 -21.07 4.71 6.54
N ILE A 98 -20.99 4.47 5.23
CA ILE A 98 -22.15 4.30 4.33
C ILE A 98 -22.42 2.82 4.05
N ARG A 99 -23.66 2.51 3.67
CA ARG A 99 -24.10 1.18 3.21
C ARG A 99 -24.80 1.32 1.86
N PRO A 100 -24.04 1.43 0.76
CA PRO A 100 -24.61 1.62 -0.56
C PRO A 100 -25.66 0.54 -0.90
N LEU A 101 -26.77 0.96 -1.48
CA LEU A 101 -27.74 0.04 -2.07
C LEU A 101 -27.17 -0.53 -3.37
N LEU A 102 -27.46 -1.80 -3.64
CA LEU A 102 -27.02 -2.52 -4.83
C LEU A 102 -28.26 -2.96 -5.64
N PRO A 103 -28.84 -2.09 -6.50
CA PRO A 103 -30.10 -2.36 -7.17
C PRO A 103 -30.04 -3.53 -8.16
N THR A 104 -28.85 -3.82 -8.70
CA THR A 104 -28.63 -4.89 -9.68
C THR A 104 -28.24 -6.22 -9.05
N ALA A 105 -27.98 -6.25 -7.74
CA ALA A 105 -27.62 -7.47 -7.04
C ALA A 105 -28.82 -8.40 -6.87
N THR A 106 -28.52 -9.69 -6.80
CA THR A 106 -29.49 -10.79 -6.74
C THR A 106 -29.17 -11.70 -5.55
N ALA A 107 -30.02 -12.71 -5.34
CA ALA A 107 -29.78 -13.71 -4.29
C ALA A 107 -28.48 -14.49 -4.48
N ASN A 108 -27.98 -14.60 -5.72
CA ASN A 108 -26.71 -15.27 -6.03
C ASN A 108 -25.50 -14.48 -5.55
N ASP A 109 -25.64 -13.16 -5.37
CA ASP A 109 -24.56 -12.29 -4.91
C ASP A 109 -24.47 -12.28 -3.38
N LEU A 110 -25.48 -12.80 -2.67
CA LEU A 110 -25.54 -12.76 -1.21
C LEU A 110 -24.33 -13.48 -0.59
N ASN A 111 -23.63 -12.79 0.31
CA ASN A 111 -22.37 -13.24 0.94
C ASN A 111 -21.18 -13.39 -0.02
N MET A 112 -21.30 -12.89 -1.25
CA MET A 112 -20.15 -12.72 -2.13
C MET A 112 -19.39 -11.45 -1.76
N LYS A 113 -18.08 -11.54 -1.87
CA LYS A 113 -17.13 -10.43 -1.80
C LYS A 113 -17.11 -9.74 -3.15
N VAL A 114 -17.24 -8.42 -3.15
CA VAL A 114 -17.37 -7.63 -4.37
C VAL A 114 -16.54 -6.35 -4.28
N ALA A 115 -16.06 -5.90 -5.44
CA ALA A 115 -15.63 -4.53 -5.65
C ALA A 115 -16.81 -3.74 -6.20
N ILE A 116 -17.04 -2.54 -5.66
CA ILE A 116 -18.10 -1.64 -6.12
C ILE A 116 -17.53 -0.29 -6.53
N GLU A 117 -18.21 0.35 -7.47
CA GLU A 117 -18.07 1.78 -7.75
C GLU A 117 -19.30 2.52 -7.19
N LEU A 118 -19.06 3.62 -6.48
CA LEU A 118 -20.15 4.47 -6.00
C LEU A 118 -20.82 5.17 -7.19
N GLY A 119 -22.13 4.98 -7.31
CA GLY A 119 -22.96 5.65 -8.30
C GLY A 119 -23.49 6.99 -7.80
N SER A 120 -24.70 7.33 -8.25
CA SER A 120 -25.36 8.59 -7.88
C SER A 120 -25.59 8.71 -6.36
N TRP A 121 -24.97 9.73 -5.74
CA TRP A 121 -25.20 10.13 -4.36
C TRP A 121 -25.65 11.60 -4.31
N LYS A 122 -26.97 11.83 -4.31
CA LYS A 122 -27.56 13.18 -4.42
C LYS A 122 -27.90 13.82 -3.08
N ASP A 123 -28.10 12.99 -2.06
CA ASP A 123 -28.39 13.41 -0.69
C ASP A 123 -27.48 12.65 0.25
N ALA A 124 -26.63 13.37 0.98
CA ALA A 124 -25.69 12.83 1.94
C ALA A 124 -26.39 12.13 3.13
N GLN A 125 -27.67 12.43 3.38
CA GLN A 125 -28.46 11.80 4.43
C GLN A 125 -29.05 10.45 4.00
N LEU A 126 -28.99 10.13 2.70
CA LEU A 126 -29.47 8.87 2.15
C LEU A 126 -28.31 7.94 1.80
N GLU A 127 -28.59 6.64 1.76
CA GLU A 127 -27.64 5.65 1.26
C GLU A 127 -27.43 5.83 -0.25
N PRO A 128 -26.18 5.90 -0.72
CA PRO A 128 -25.90 6.00 -2.15
C PRO A 128 -26.28 4.71 -2.89
N LEU A 129 -26.47 4.84 -4.20
CA LEU A 129 -26.48 3.66 -5.08
C LEU A 129 -25.04 3.29 -5.45
N ALA A 130 -24.77 2.01 -5.65
CA ALA A 130 -23.51 1.53 -6.18
C ALA A 130 -23.72 0.40 -7.18
N ASN A 131 -22.73 0.23 -8.06
CA ASN A 131 -22.69 -0.85 -9.03
C ASN A 131 -21.59 -1.84 -8.63
N ILE A 132 -21.90 -3.13 -8.70
CA ILE A 132 -20.88 -4.18 -8.61
C ILE A 132 -20.08 -4.14 -9.92
N ILE A 133 -18.78 -3.86 -9.81
CA ILE A 133 -17.85 -3.87 -10.94
C ILE A 133 -17.15 -5.23 -11.08
N GLU A 134 -16.99 -5.94 -9.97
CA GLU A 134 -16.37 -7.27 -9.95
C GLU A 134 -16.83 -8.08 -8.74
N THR A 135 -17.05 -9.38 -8.94
CA THR A 135 -17.27 -10.34 -7.86
C THR A 135 -15.98 -11.12 -7.64
N LEU A 136 -15.35 -10.91 -6.49
CA LEU A 136 -14.06 -11.51 -6.14
C LEU A 136 -14.19 -12.99 -5.77
N GLY A 137 -15.31 -13.36 -5.14
CA GLY A 137 -15.56 -14.74 -4.71
C GLY A 137 -16.44 -14.81 -3.46
N ARG A 138 -16.50 -15.97 -2.82
CA ARG A 138 -17.31 -16.16 -1.61
C ARG A 138 -16.55 -15.63 -0.39
N THR A 139 -17.26 -14.93 0.50
CA THR A 139 -16.68 -14.46 1.77
C THR A 139 -16.20 -15.64 2.61
N GLY A 140 -14.99 -15.54 3.15
CA GLY A 140 -14.33 -16.59 3.95
C GLY A 140 -13.45 -17.55 3.14
N ASP A 141 -13.53 -17.54 1.81
CA ASP A 141 -12.58 -18.29 0.98
C ASP A 141 -11.22 -17.59 0.98
N HIS A 142 -10.14 -18.36 1.18
CA HIS A 142 -8.78 -17.83 1.36
C HIS A 142 -8.36 -16.89 0.22
N GLU A 143 -8.43 -17.33 -1.04
CA GLU A 143 -8.04 -16.47 -2.18
C GLU A 143 -8.89 -15.19 -2.26
N THR A 144 -10.19 -15.29 -1.96
CA THR A 144 -11.11 -14.15 -1.99
C THR A 144 -10.72 -13.10 -0.95
N GLU A 145 -10.44 -13.52 0.29
CA GLU A 145 -10.04 -12.59 1.35
C GLU A 145 -8.67 -11.98 1.06
N MET A 146 -7.74 -12.76 0.49
CA MET A 146 -6.44 -12.24 0.08
C MET A 146 -6.56 -11.16 -1.01
N GLN A 147 -7.33 -11.43 -2.08
CA GLN A 147 -7.61 -10.44 -3.12
C GLN A 147 -8.26 -9.18 -2.56
N ALA A 148 -9.20 -9.34 -1.63
CA ALA A 148 -9.90 -8.24 -1.00
C ALA A 148 -8.98 -7.35 -0.17
N ILE A 149 -8.06 -7.93 0.62
CA ILE A 149 -7.08 -7.18 1.42
C ILE A 149 -6.16 -6.36 0.51
N ILE A 150 -5.67 -6.97 -0.57
CA ILE A 150 -4.75 -6.33 -1.53
C ILE A 150 -5.40 -5.11 -2.17
N ARG A 151 -6.62 -5.28 -2.71
CA ARG A 151 -7.36 -4.19 -3.36
C ARG A 151 -7.80 -3.10 -2.38
N SER A 152 -8.21 -3.48 -1.17
CA SER A 152 -8.58 -2.53 -0.12
C SER A 152 -7.40 -1.67 0.34
N GLY A 153 -6.19 -2.24 0.32
CA GLY A 153 -4.96 -1.52 0.64
C GLY A 153 -4.43 -0.65 -0.50
N GLY A 154 -5.04 -0.70 -1.69
CA GLY A 154 -4.56 0.00 -2.88
C GLY A 154 -3.29 -0.62 -3.48
N PHE A 155 -2.96 -1.85 -3.09
CA PHE A 155 -1.75 -2.52 -3.57
C PHE A 155 -2.01 -3.21 -4.92
N THR A 156 -1.06 -3.08 -5.85
CA THR A 156 -1.08 -3.83 -7.10
C THR A 156 0.06 -4.85 -7.13
N LYS A 157 -0.26 -6.08 -7.54
CA LYS A 157 0.75 -7.12 -7.76
C LYS A 157 1.58 -6.82 -9.01
N ASP A 158 0.93 -6.30 -10.05
CA ASP A 158 1.56 -6.12 -11.35
C ASP A 158 2.36 -4.82 -11.40
N PHE A 159 3.51 -4.87 -12.07
CA PHE A 159 4.35 -3.72 -12.35
C PHE A 159 3.97 -3.09 -13.70
N PRO A 160 4.05 -1.75 -13.85
CA PRO A 160 3.92 -1.11 -15.16
C PRO A 160 4.91 -1.68 -16.20
N GLU A 161 4.52 -1.69 -17.47
CA GLU A 161 5.34 -2.27 -18.55
C GLU A 161 6.74 -1.63 -18.64
N SER A 162 6.84 -0.32 -18.44
CA SER A 162 8.12 0.40 -18.40
C SER A 162 9.05 -0.12 -17.29
N VAL A 163 8.50 -0.38 -16.11
CA VAL A 163 9.22 -0.93 -14.96
C VAL A 163 9.68 -2.35 -15.23
N GLN A 164 8.81 -3.20 -15.78
CA GLN A 164 9.16 -4.57 -16.17
C GLN A 164 10.29 -4.58 -17.21
N LYS A 165 10.20 -3.71 -18.22
CA LYS A 165 11.22 -3.57 -19.26
C LYS A 165 12.56 -3.09 -18.71
N ALA A 166 12.55 -2.13 -17.78
CA ALA A 166 13.75 -1.63 -17.12
C ALA A 166 14.45 -2.75 -16.32
N ALA A 167 13.71 -3.48 -15.49
CA ALA A 167 14.21 -4.62 -14.73
C ALA A 167 14.77 -5.73 -15.64
N HIS A 168 14.05 -6.07 -16.70
CA HIS A 168 14.48 -7.10 -17.65
C HIS A 168 15.75 -6.70 -18.43
N THR A 169 15.92 -5.41 -18.72
CA THR A 169 17.11 -4.88 -19.38
C THR A 169 18.34 -5.03 -18.47
N LEU A 170 18.22 -4.67 -17.20
CA LEU A 170 19.29 -4.88 -16.21
C LEU A 170 19.64 -6.37 -16.08
N TYR A 171 18.63 -7.23 -15.96
CA TYR A 171 18.82 -8.66 -15.83
C TYR A 171 19.52 -9.28 -17.05
N THR A 172 19.12 -8.90 -18.26
CA THR A 172 19.75 -9.34 -19.51
C THR A 172 21.22 -8.91 -19.59
N ASN A 173 21.54 -7.70 -19.10
CA ASN A 173 22.89 -7.14 -19.13
C ASN A 173 23.77 -7.52 -17.94
N ARG A 174 23.30 -8.35 -17.00
CA ARG A 174 23.99 -8.68 -15.73
C ARG A 174 25.46 -9.10 -15.88
N LYS A 175 25.80 -9.85 -16.93
CA LYS A 175 27.19 -10.28 -17.19
C LYS A 175 28.12 -9.09 -17.43
N GLN A 176 27.65 -8.11 -18.20
CA GLN A 176 28.41 -6.89 -18.48
C GLN A 176 28.50 -6.03 -17.21
N ILE A 177 27.39 -5.90 -16.47
CA ILE A 177 27.35 -5.18 -15.18
C ILE A 177 28.41 -5.72 -14.22
N PHE A 178 28.49 -7.04 -14.02
CA PHE A 178 29.50 -7.64 -13.14
C PHE A 178 30.92 -7.49 -13.69
N ALA A 179 31.12 -7.61 -15.01
CA ALA A 179 32.43 -7.40 -15.62
C ALA A 179 32.93 -5.96 -15.47
N ASP A 180 32.03 -4.97 -15.50
CA ASP A 180 32.36 -3.55 -15.31
C ASP A 180 32.59 -3.23 -13.82
N ALA A 181 31.78 -3.80 -12.93
CA ALA A 181 31.98 -3.66 -11.49
C ALA A 181 33.33 -4.21 -11.03
N LEU A 182 33.82 -5.29 -11.64
CA LEU A 182 35.15 -5.85 -11.33
C LEU A 182 36.31 -4.93 -11.77
N LYS A 183 36.08 -4.07 -12.77
CA LYS A 183 37.08 -3.10 -13.25
C LYS A 183 37.04 -1.78 -12.49
N ASP A 184 35.99 -1.54 -11.70
CA ASP A 184 35.82 -0.30 -10.95
C ASP A 184 36.76 -0.28 -9.74
N VAL A 185 37.78 0.58 -9.80
CA VAL A 185 38.76 0.77 -8.73
C VAL A 185 38.16 1.28 -7.41
N LYS A 186 36.92 1.79 -7.42
CA LYS A 186 36.19 2.21 -6.22
C LYS A 186 35.55 1.03 -5.49
N ARG A 187 35.40 -0.13 -6.14
CA ARG A 187 34.86 -1.34 -5.51
C ARG A 187 35.99 -2.17 -4.92
N ARG A 188 35.84 -2.54 -3.65
CA ARG A 188 36.73 -3.50 -2.97
C ARG A 188 36.28 -4.92 -3.30
N ASP A 189 37.17 -5.73 -3.85
CA ASP A 189 36.90 -7.15 -4.08
C ASP A 189 37.01 -7.93 -2.76
N VAL A 190 35.90 -8.52 -2.33
CA VAL A 190 35.79 -9.31 -1.09
C VAL A 190 35.43 -10.77 -1.36
N ARG A 191 35.48 -11.24 -2.61
CA ARG A 191 35.07 -12.62 -2.98
C ARG A 191 35.92 -13.73 -2.34
N SER A 192 37.11 -13.40 -1.85
CA SER A 192 37.96 -14.33 -1.11
C SER A 192 37.61 -14.43 0.38
N VAL A 193 36.77 -13.53 0.89
CA VAL A 193 36.30 -13.51 2.28
C VAL A 193 35.14 -14.49 2.41
N THR A 194 35.15 -15.33 3.44
CA THR A 194 34.02 -16.21 3.73
C THR A 194 32.84 -15.37 4.23
N THR A 195 31.76 -15.35 3.44
CA THR A 195 30.51 -14.65 3.74
C THR A 195 29.35 -15.64 3.88
N MET A 196 28.35 -15.31 4.69
CA MET A 196 27.13 -16.11 4.87
C MET A 196 25.89 -15.22 5.05
N THR A 197 24.72 -15.69 4.63
CA THR A 197 23.41 -15.08 4.97
C THR A 197 22.73 -15.95 6.03
N ILE A 198 21.82 -15.37 6.82
CA ILE A 198 21.09 -16.08 7.88
C ILE A 198 19.62 -15.63 7.84
N ASP A 199 18.79 -16.42 7.16
CA ASP A 199 17.43 -16.03 6.79
C ASP A 199 16.41 -17.14 7.14
N PRO A 200 15.09 -16.82 7.15
CA PRO A 200 14.04 -17.83 7.18
C PRO A 200 14.20 -18.87 6.05
N ALA A 201 13.77 -20.11 6.31
CA ALA A 201 13.96 -21.23 5.38
C ALA A 201 13.27 -21.04 4.02
N ASP A 202 12.28 -20.16 3.93
CA ASP A 202 11.49 -19.83 2.75
C ASP A 202 11.87 -18.48 2.11
N ALA A 203 12.90 -17.79 2.62
CA ALA A 203 13.41 -16.54 2.07
C ALA A 203 13.97 -16.72 0.65
N LYS A 204 13.78 -15.70 -0.20
CA LYS A 204 14.25 -15.68 -1.60
C LYS A 204 15.09 -14.44 -1.94
N ASP A 205 14.93 -13.42 -1.13
CA ASP A 205 15.48 -12.07 -1.17
C ASP A 205 16.49 -11.93 -0.01
N PHE A 206 17.73 -12.32 -0.25
CA PHE A 206 18.81 -12.20 0.74
C PHE A 206 19.43 -10.81 0.63
N ASP A 207 19.00 -9.88 1.50
CA ASP A 207 19.43 -8.49 1.45
C ASP A 207 20.75 -8.24 2.19
N ASP A 208 21.12 -9.11 3.13
CA ASP A 208 22.34 -8.98 3.93
C ASP A 208 23.16 -10.27 4.02
N ALA A 209 24.48 -10.08 4.08
CA ALA A 209 25.46 -11.13 4.35
C ALA A 209 26.49 -10.65 5.37
N LEU A 210 27.02 -11.59 6.13
CA LEU A 210 27.98 -11.35 7.21
C LEU A 210 29.31 -12.04 6.89
N SER A 211 30.42 -11.38 7.23
CA SER A 211 31.74 -12.00 7.33
C SER A 211 32.40 -11.68 8.66
N VAL A 212 33.20 -12.62 9.15
CA VAL A 212 33.97 -12.48 10.39
C VAL A 212 35.35 -13.09 10.15
N SER A 213 36.40 -12.33 10.44
CA SER A 213 37.78 -12.83 10.40
C SER A 213 38.60 -12.33 11.60
N ILE A 214 39.59 -13.11 12.02
CA ILE A 214 40.54 -12.69 13.06
C ILE A 214 41.81 -12.19 12.36
N LEU A 215 42.15 -10.93 12.59
CA LEU A 215 43.31 -10.27 12.00
C LEU A 215 44.61 -10.72 12.69
N PRO A 216 45.78 -10.54 12.04
CA PRO A 216 47.09 -10.82 12.65
C PRO A 216 47.35 -10.05 13.96
N SER A 217 46.69 -8.90 14.15
CA SER A 217 46.74 -8.12 15.39
C SER A 217 46.00 -8.76 16.56
N GLY A 218 45.19 -9.81 16.30
CA GLY A 218 44.26 -10.39 17.26
C GLY A 218 42.89 -9.70 17.30
N ASN A 219 42.71 -8.58 16.57
CA ASN A 219 41.41 -7.94 16.43
C ASN A 219 40.49 -8.77 15.52
N ILE A 220 39.19 -8.58 15.68
CA ILE A 220 38.17 -9.21 14.83
C ILE A 220 37.76 -8.17 13.78
N GLU A 221 37.86 -8.52 12.50
CA GLU A 221 37.24 -7.77 11.41
C GLU A 221 35.84 -8.31 11.17
N VAL A 222 34.83 -7.44 11.18
CA VAL A 222 33.43 -7.80 10.91
C VAL A 222 32.96 -7.06 9.67
N GLY A 223 32.47 -7.80 8.68
CA GLY A 223 31.84 -7.25 7.48
C GLY A 223 30.34 -7.43 7.50
N ILE A 224 29.61 -6.35 7.28
CA ILE A 224 28.17 -6.34 7.00
C ILE A 224 28.02 -5.94 5.53
N HIS A 225 27.50 -6.82 4.70
CA HIS A 225 27.41 -6.67 3.26
C HIS A 225 25.94 -6.60 2.87
N ILE A 226 25.46 -5.44 2.44
CA ILE A 226 24.07 -5.23 2.03
C ILE A 226 23.98 -5.28 0.50
N ALA A 227 22.92 -5.86 -0.04
CA ALA A 227 22.62 -5.85 -1.47
C ALA A 227 22.73 -4.43 -2.05
N ASP A 228 23.52 -4.25 -3.11
CA ASP A 228 23.75 -2.94 -3.73
C ASP A 228 22.59 -2.54 -4.67
N VAL A 229 21.38 -2.45 -4.11
CA VAL A 229 20.15 -2.11 -4.87
C VAL A 229 20.30 -0.77 -5.60
N SER A 230 20.99 0.19 -4.98
CA SER A 230 21.25 1.52 -5.53
C SER A 230 22.05 1.52 -6.83
N HIS A 231 22.82 0.45 -7.08
CA HIS A 231 23.50 0.26 -8.36
C HIS A 231 22.53 0.02 -9.52
N TYR A 232 21.42 -0.67 -9.25
CA TYR A 232 20.44 -1.07 -10.25
C TYR A 232 19.27 -0.08 -10.34
N VAL A 233 18.87 0.50 -9.22
CA VAL A 233 17.74 1.43 -9.12
C VAL A 233 18.29 2.85 -9.01
N THR A 234 18.36 3.53 -10.15
CA THR A 234 18.88 4.90 -10.24
C THR A 234 17.78 5.94 -10.00
N ASN A 235 18.16 7.05 -9.35
CA ASN A 235 17.25 8.15 -9.03
C ASN A 235 16.44 8.61 -10.26
N ASP A 236 15.15 8.82 -10.05
CA ASP A 236 14.17 9.31 -11.03
C ASP A 236 13.91 8.41 -12.24
N GLY A 237 14.50 7.20 -12.27
CA GLY A 237 14.16 6.15 -13.22
C GLY A 237 12.80 5.50 -12.93
N ASP A 238 12.31 4.68 -13.88
CA ASP A 238 11.01 4.01 -13.74
C ASP A 238 10.95 3.08 -12.52
N LEU A 239 12.04 2.36 -12.26
CA LEU A 239 12.17 1.49 -11.08
C LEU A 239 12.12 2.27 -9.76
N ASP A 240 12.79 3.43 -9.71
CA ASP A 240 12.83 4.27 -8.51
C ASP A 240 11.46 4.91 -8.23
N LYS A 241 10.78 5.44 -9.26
CA LYS A 241 9.44 6.01 -9.10
C LYS A 241 8.44 4.98 -8.58
N GLU A 242 8.46 3.78 -9.16
CA GLU A 242 7.60 2.68 -8.72
C GLU A 242 7.95 2.19 -7.32
N ALA A 243 9.25 2.06 -6.99
CA ALA A 243 9.69 1.68 -5.65
C ALA A 243 9.27 2.72 -4.60
N ARG A 244 9.34 4.02 -4.93
CA ARG A 244 8.84 5.11 -4.07
C ARG A 244 7.34 5.02 -3.85
N GLU A 245 6.57 4.79 -4.91
CA GLU A 245 5.11 4.64 -4.82
C GLU A 245 4.72 3.43 -3.97
N ARG A 246 5.39 2.29 -4.14
CA ARG A 246 5.15 1.08 -3.33
C ARG A 246 5.67 1.22 -1.90
N SER A 247 6.73 2.01 -1.69
CA SER A 247 7.44 2.25 -0.43
C SER A 247 8.11 1.03 0.23
N THR A 248 7.45 -0.13 0.25
CA THR A 248 7.93 -1.37 0.87
C THR A 248 7.32 -2.60 0.19
N SER A 249 7.96 -3.76 0.34
CA SER A 249 7.31 -5.04 0.07
C SER A 249 6.23 -5.30 1.14
N VAL A 250 5.10 -5.88 0.74
CA VAL A 250 4.01 -6.28 1.64
C VAL A 250 4.00 -7.80 1.76
N TYR A 251 4.30 -8.30 2.96
CA TYR A 251 4.29 -9.73 3.26
C TYR A 251 2.93 -10.13 3.83
N LEU A 252 2.20 -10.92 3.07
CA LEU A 252 0.98 -11.57 3.50
C LEU A 252 1.28 -13.03 3.88
N VAL A 253 0.35 -13.67 4.58
CA VAL A 253 0.56 -15.04 5.08
C VAL A 253 0.90 -16.04 3.96
N ASP A 254 0.34 -15.85 2.76
CA ASP A 254 0.50 -16.79 1.64
C ASP A 254 1.29 -16.23 0.44
N ARG A 255 1.57 -14.92 0.40
CA ARG A 255 2.22 -14.27 -0.74
C ARG A 255 2.91 -12.97 -0.36
N VAL A 256 3.78 -12.52 -1.25
CA VAL A 256 4.47 -11.23 -1.14
C VAL A 256 4.03 -10.35 -2.30
N ILE A 257 3.77 -9.07 -2.03
CA ILE A 257 3.71 -8.02 -3.04
C ILE A 257 5.07 -7.31 -3.00
N PRO A 258 5.95 -7.55 -3.97
CA PRO A 258 7.30 -7.05 -3.89
C PRO A 258 7.35 -5.56 -4.25
N MET A 259 8.30 -4.84 -3.63
CA MET A 259 8.63 -3.46 -3.95
C MET A 259 9.29 -3.34 -5.33
N LEU A 260 10.12 -4.31 -5.70
CA LEU A 260 10.85 -4.36 -6.96
C LEU A 260 10.46 -5.61 -7.76
N PRO A 261 10.57 -5.60 -9.10
CA PRO A 261 10.33 -6.80 -9.89
C PRO A 261 11.21 -7.98 -9.43
N GLU A 262 10.66 -9.19 -9.42
CA GLU A 262 11.32 -10.38 -8.85
C GLU A 262 12.68 -10.70 -9.48
N VAL A 263 12.88 -10.37 -10.76
CA VAL A 263 14.18 -10.54 -11.43
C VAL A 263 15.29 -9.67 -10.82
N LEU A 264 14.92 -8.62 -10.09
CA LEU A 264 15.83 -7.81 -9.29
C LEU A 264 15.86 -8.32 -7.85
N SER A 265 14.72 -8.37 -7.16
CA SER A 265 14.69 -8.68 -5.71
C SER A 265 15.15 -10.10 -5.40
N ASN A 266 14.72 -11.10 -6.16
CA ASN A 266 14.97 -12.51 -5.87
C ASN A 266 16.21 -13.06 -6.58
N ASP A 267 16.88 -12.24 -7.41
CA ASP A 267 18.04 -12.69 -8.17
C ASP A 267 19.17 -11.66 -8.25
N LEU A 268 19.00 -10.58 -9.02
CA LEU A 268 20.13 -9.67 -9.32
C LEU A 268 20.66 -8.93 -8.08
N CYS A 269 19.78 -8.57 -7.15
CA CYS A 269 20.12 -7.93 -5.88
C CYS A 269 20.35 -8.94 -4.76
N SER A 270 19.61 -10.06 -4.75
CA SER A 270 19.70 -11.10 -3.73
C SER A 270 21.11 -11.69 -3.64
N LEU A 271 21.66 -11.75 -2.42
CA LEU A 271 23.00 -12.26 -2.10
C LEU A 271 23.05 -13.79 -2.10
N ARG A 272 22.72 -14.37 -3.25
CA ARG A 272 22.59 -15.81 -3.43
C ARG A 272 23.92 -16.54 -3.21
N PRO A 273 23.89 -17.73 -2.57
CA PRO A 273 25.10 -18.48 -2.27
C PRO A 273 25.78 -18.95 -3.56
N HIS A 274 27.11 -18.96 -3.55
CA HIS A 274 27.96 -19.44 -4.66
C HIS A 274 27.86 -18.63 -5.96
N GLU A 275 27.36 -17.40 -5.88
CA GLU A 275 27.31 -16.50 -7.02
C GLU A 275 27.92 -15.14 -6.66
N ASP A 276 28.69 -14.54 -7.58
CA ASP A 276 29.21 -13.18 -7.39
C ASP A 276 28.03 -12.19 -7.35
N ARG A 277 28.05 -11.28 -6.36
CA ARG A 277 27.03 -10.25 -6.15
C ARG A 277 27.65 -8.92 -5.75
N LEU A 278 26.99 -7.83 -6.12
CA LEU A 278 27.39 -6.47 -5.76
C LEU A 278 26.81 -6.10 -4.41
N THR A 279 27.66 -5.59 -3.52
CA THR A 279 27.28 -5.20 -2.16
C THR A 279 27.75 -3.79 -1.83
N PHE A 280 26.99 -3.12 -0.98
CA PHE A 280 27.45 -1.99 -0.20
C PHE A 280 27.85 -2.51 1.18
N SER A 281 29.13 -2.40 1.52
CA SER A 281 29.69 -3.05 2.72
C SER A 281 30.15 -2.05 3.77
N ALA A 282 29.87 -2.35 5.04
CA ALA A 282 30.52 -1.74 6.20
C ALA A 282 31.48 -2.76 6.82
N ILE A 283 32.75 -2.40 6.96
CA ILE A 283 33.80 -3.27 7.50
C ILE A 283 34.44 -2.56 8.70
N PHE A 284 34.46 -3.22 9.85
CA PHE A 284 34.90 -2.70 11.14
C PHE A 284 36.18 -3.39 11.62
#